data_AF-A0A7V0T9L1-F1
#
_entry.id   AF-A0A7V0T9L1-F1
#
_cell.length_a   1.000
_cell.length_b   1.000
_cell.length_c   1.000
_cell.angle_alpha   90.00
_cell.angle_beta   90.00
_cell.angle_gamma   90.00
#
_symmetry.space_group_name_H-M   'P 1'
#
loop_
_entity.id
_entity.type
_entity.pdbx_description
1 polymer ?
#
loop_
_entity_poly.entity_id
_entity_poly.type
_entity_poly.pdbx_seq_one_letter_code
_entity_poly.pdbx_strand_id
1 'polypeptide(L)'
;MSVELISLRPVNMPLLKEEHKSMEDKSAQRELQLREKAQEMEGLFIMQIVKAMEKTIPKGGLTGDKNSLPAMLFAQTMSDTVSKMGGFGLSESIYQSLKEKDQAGKLENIKELQGLDTESYMKSIEIMKQIKL
;
A
#
# COMPACT_ATOMS: atom_id res chain seq x y z
N MET A 1 -22.65 57.29 -32.76
CA MET A 1 -22.12 56.63 -31.56
C MET A 1 -21.78 55.20 -31.94
N SER A 2 -20.50 54.93 -32.13
CA SER A 2 -19.97 53.63 -32.53
C SER A 2 -19.76 52.78 -31.27
N VAL A 3 -20.37 51.61 -31.20
CA VAL A 3 -20.09 50.61 -30.15
C VAL A 3 -18.98 49.70 -30.65
N GLU A 4 -17.81 49.79 -30.02
CA GLU A 4 -16.67 48.92 -30.30
C GLU A 4 -16.99 47.47 -29.92
N LEU A 5 -16.76 46.55 -30.86
CA LEU A 5 -16.72 45.13 -30.57
C LEU A 5 -15.53 44.86 -29.64
N ILE A 6 -15.82 44.40 -28.42
CA ILE A 6 -14.80 43.86 -27.51
C ILE A 6 -14.25 42.58 -28.14
N SER A 7 -13.03 42.68 -28.66
CA SER A 7 -12.21 41.55 -29.11
C SER A 7 -11.96 40.62 -27.92
N LEU A 8 -12.62 39.46 -27.93
CA LEU A 8 -12.28 38.35 -27.04
C LEU A 8 -10.88 37.86 -27.43
N ARG A 9 -9.85 38.26 -26.66
CA ARG A 9 -8.54 37.62 -26.74
C ARG A 9 -8.69 36.16 -26.31
N PRO A 10 -8.09 35.18 -27.02
CA PRO A 10 -8.09 33.81 -26.53
C PRO A 10 -7.30 33.76 -25.22
N VAL A 11 -7.95 33.25 -24.18
CA VAL A 11 -7.30 32.91 -22.90
C VAL A 11 -6.28 31.83 -23.21
N ASN A 12 -5.00 32.18 -23.19
CA ASN A 12 -3.91 31.21 -23.22
C ASN A 12 -3.91 30.49 -21.87
N MET A 13 -4.54 29.31 -21.81
CA MET A 13 -4.51 28.44 -20.64
C MET A 13 -3.22 27.59 -20.71
N PRO A 14 -2.23 27.81 -19.84
CA PRO A 14 -1.05 26.96 -19.79
C PRO A 14 -1.45 25.55 -19.33
N LEU A 15 -1.47 24.64 -20.31
CA LEU A 15 -1.23 23.20 -20.27
C LEU A 15 -1.31 22.49 -18.90
N LEU A 16 -2.41 21.77 -18.69
CA LEU A 16 -2.64 20.69 -17.72
C LEU A 16 -1.72 19.46 -17.93
N LYS A 17 -0.41 19.64 -18.11
CA LYS A 17 0.54 18.53 -18.37
C LYS A 17 1.51 18.22 -17.23
N GLU A 18 1.65 19.11 -16.25
CA GLU A 18 2.66 18.96 -15.19
C GLU A 18 2.14 18.21 -13.94
N GLU A 19 0.83 18.23 -13.65
CA GLU A 19 0.30 17.60 -12.42
C GLU A 19 0.11 16.08 -12.50
N HIS A 20 -0.17 15.52 -13.68
CA HIS A 20 -0.47 14.10 -13.82
C HIS A 20 0.75 13.19 -13.60
N LYS A 21 1.96 13.66 -13.94
CA LYS A 21 3.20 12.89 -13.80
C LYS A 21 3.55 12.60 -12.32
N SER A 22 3.24 13.54 -11.43
CA SER A 22 3.52 13.46 -9.99
C SER A 22 2.62 12.45 -9.24
N MET A 23 1.37 12.28 -9.67
CA MET A 23 0.45 11.32 -9.03
C MET A 23 0.68 9.87 -9.48
N GLU A 24 1.05 9.66 -10.74
CA GLU A 24 1.37 8.33 -11.28
C GLU A 24 2.61 7.74 -10.58
N ASP A 25 3.67 8.52 -10.43
CA ASP A 25 4.91 8.11 -9.74
C ASP A 25 4.67 7.72 -8.28
N LYS A 26 3.82 8.47 -7.55
CA LYS A 26 3.48 8.15 -6.15
C LYS A 26 2.70 6.84 -6.04
N SER A 27 1.82 6.56 -7.00
CA SER A 27 1.03 5.32 -7.01
C SER A 27 1.91 4.10 -7.29
N ALA A 28 2.84 4.21 -8.23
CA ALA A 28 3.81 3.16 -8.55
C ALA A 28 4.76 2.88 -7.38
N GLN A 29 5.26 3.93 -6.72
CA GLN A 29 6.09 3.78 -5.52
C GLN A 29 5.33 3.09 -4.37
N ARG A 30 4.05 3.42 -4.17
CA ARG A 30 3.22 2.76 -3.15
C ARG A 30 3.00 1.29 -3.47
N GLU A 31 2.79 0.94 -4.74
CA GLU A 31 2.65 -0.46 -5.17
C GLU A 31 3.92 -1.27 -4.90
N LEU A 32 5.10 -0.71 -5.21
CA LEU A 32 6.39 -1.34 -4.92
C LEU A 32 6.58 -1.56 -3.43
N GLN A 33 6.28 -0.57 -2.59
CA GLN A 33 6.35 -0.69 -1.14
C GLN A 33 5.43 -1.78 -0.60
N LEU A 34 4.20 -1.89 -1.10
CA LEU A 34 3.26 -2.93 -0.66
C LEU A 34 3.77 -4.34 -1.00
N ARG A 35 4.37 -4.53 -2.19
CA ARG A 35 4.99 -5.81 -2.57
C ARG A 35 6.19 -6.14 -1.69
N GLU A 36 7.07 -5.17 -1.47
CA GLU A 36 8.25 -5.33 -0.60
C GLU A 36 7.84 -5.73 0.82
N LYS A 37 6.87 -5.04 1.41
CA LYS A 37 6.35 -5.38 2.75
C LYS A 37 5.69 -6.75 2.81
N ALA A 38 5.01 -7.16 1.74
CA ALA A 38 4.45 -8.51 1.67
C ALA A 38 5.53 -9.60 1.62
N GLN A 39 6.62 -9.36 0.88
CA GLN A 39 7.79 -10.25 0.84
C GLN A 39 8.51 -10.32 2.20
N GLU A 40 8.71 -9.17 2.86
CA GLU A 40 9.28 -9.13 4.22
C GLU A 40 8.45 -9.95 5.21
N MET A 41 7.11 -9.84 5.15
CA MET A 41 6.21 -10.61 6.00
C MET A 41 6.30 -12.13 5.76
N GLU A 42 6.35 -12.55 4.49
CA GLU A 42 6.59 -13.95 4.13
C GLU A 42 7.93 -14.44 4.69
N GLY A 43 9.00 -13.65 4.56
CA GLY A 43 10.32 -13.98 5.12
C GLY A 43 10.28 -14.19 6.63
N LEU A 44 9.58 -13.33 7.37
CA LEU A 44 9.39 -13.48 8.81
C LEU A 44 8.62 -14.75 9.16
N PHE A 45 7.57 -15.08 8.40
CA PHE A 45 6.78 -16.29 8.59
C PHE A 45 7.62 -17.56 8.35
N ILE A 46 8.35 -17.60 7.24
CA ILE A 46 9.30 -18.68 6.92
C ILE A 46 10.29 -18.85 8.07
N MET A 47 10.89 -17.75 8.54
CA MET A 47 11.83 -17.78 9.67
C MET A 47 11.19 -18.42 10.92
N GLN A 48 9.93 -18.13 11.23
CA GLN A 48 9.28 -18.74 12.40
C GLN A 48 9.04 -20.24 12.22
N ILE A 49 8.65 -20.67 11.03
CA ILE A 49 8.53 -22.11 10.72
C ILE A 49 9.89 -22.79 10.86
N VAL A 50 10.94 -22.23 10.24
CA VAL A 50 12.30 -22.77 10.29
C VAL A 50 12.79 -22.86 11.74
N LYS A 51 12.57 -21.83 12.56
CA LYS A 51 12.90 -21.86 14.00
C LYS A 51 12.11 -22.92 14.76
N ALA A 52 10.85 -23.16 14.42
CA ALA A 52 10.05 -24.21 15.04
C ALA A 52 10.58 -25.61 14.67
N MET A 53 10.99 -25.80 13.41
CA MET A 53 11.63 -27.04 12.94
C MET A 53 13.02 -27.25 13.56
N GLU A 54 13.81 -26.20 13.72
CA GLU A 54 15.13 -26.27 14.36
C GLU A 54 15.04 -26.83 15.79
N LYS A 55 13.97 -26.48 16.52
CA LYS A 55 13.73 -27.00 17.88
C LYS A 55 13.51 -28.53 17.93
N THR A 56 13.13 -29.16 16.83
CA THR A 56 12.95 -30.62 16.78
C THR A 56 14.25 -31.36 16.48
N ILE A 57 15.33 -30.64 16.17
CA ILE A 57 16.64 -31.24 15.94
C ILE A 57 17.20 -31.72 17.28
N PRO A 58 17.57 -33.01 17.41
CA PRO A 58 18.18 -33.53 18.63
C PRO A 58 19.45 -32.76 18.97
N LYS A 59 19.47 -32.12 20.13
CA LYS A 59 20.69 -31.53 20.71
C LYS A 59 21.47 -32.67 21.36
N GLY A 60 22.31 -33.35 20.58
CA GLY A 60 23.14 -34.46 21.05
C GLY A 60 24.12 -34.03 22.14
N GLY A 61 24.34 -34.91 23.12
CA GLY A 61 25.25 -34.67 24.24
C GLY A 61 26.74 -34.68 23.86
N LEU A 62 27.52 -33.98 24.69
CA LEU A 62 28.98 -33.98 24.85
C LEU A 62 29.85 -33.01 24.02
N THR A 63 29.36 -32.37 22.96
CA THR A 63 30.12 -31.28 22.31
C THR A 63 29.20 -30.14 21.86
N GLY A 64 29.20 -29.06 22.65
CA GLY A 64 28.83 -27.67 22.30
C GLY A 64 27.66 -27.46 21.33
N ASP A 65 26.56 -26.94 21.88
CA ASP A 65 25.24 -26.60 21.30
C ASP A 65 25.15 -25.93 19.92
N LYS A 66 26.24 -25.63 19.21
CA LYS A 66 26.23 -24.76 18.02
C LYS A 66 26.72 -25.39 16.72
N ASN A 67 27.41 -26.54 16.75
CA ASN A 67 28.00 -27.18 15.56
C ASN A 67 27.69 -28.69 15.48
N SER A 68 26.50 -29.11 15.90
CA SER A 68 26.10 -30.50 15.74
C SER A 68 25.87 -30.82 14.26
N LEU A 69 26.29 -32.01 13.82
CA LEU A 69 26.07 -32.48 12.45
C LEU A 69 24.58 -32.37 12.00
N PRO A 70 23.58 -32.70 12.85
CA PRO A 70 22.18 -32.48 12.51
C PRO A 70 21.80 -31.01 12.23
N ALA A 71 22.36 -30.05 12.98
CA ALA A 71 22.10 -28.64 12.76
C ALA A 71 22.68 -28.15 11.42
N MET A 72 23.89 -28.61 11.07
CA MET A 72 24.51 -28.28 9.78
C MET A 72 23.71 -28.85 8.59
N LEU A 73 23.27 -30.11 8.66
CA LEU A 73 22.45 -30.74 7.62
C LEU A 73 21.09 -30.05 7.47
N PHE A 74 20.48 -29.65 8.58
CA PHE A 74 19.24 -28.87 8.56
C PHE A 74 19.43 -27.53 7.86
N ALA A 75 20.45 -26.76 8.25
CA ALA A 75 20.72 -25.45 7.66
C ALA A 75 20.99 -25.56 6.15
N GLN A 76 21.76 -26.56 5.72
CA GLN A 76 22.01 -26.83 4.31
C GLN A 76 20.73 -27.17 3.55
N THR A 77 19.95 -28.13 4.07
CA THR A 77 18.70 -28.57 3.41
C THR A 77 17.70 -27.43 3.31
N MET A 78 17.56 -26.62 4.36
CA MET A 78 16.64 -25.49 4.36
C MET A 78 17.09 -24.40 3.39
N SER A 79 18.39 -24.11 3.33
CA SER A 79 18.95 -23.13 2.39
C SER A 79 18.73 -23.57 0.93
N ASP A 80 19.01 -24.83 0.61
CA ASP A 80 18.77 -25.40 -0.72
C ASP A 80 17.27 -25.35 -1.10
N THR A 81 16.41 -25.68 -0.14
CA THR A 81 14.95 -25.72 -0.34
C THR A 81 14.38 -24.32 -0.60
N VAL A 82 14.76 -23.34 0.24
CA VAL A 82 14.33 -21.94 0.09
C VAL A 82 14.85 -21.34 -1.22
N SER A 83 16.11 -21.60 -1.57
CA SER A 83 16.70 -21.11 -2.83
C SER A 83 16.01 -21.68 -4.06
N LYS A 84 15.61 -22.96 -4.05
CA LYS A 84 14.93 -23.61 -5.18
C LYS A 84 13.47 -23.23 -5.33
N MET A 85 12.73 -23.08 -4.22
CA MET A 85 11.32 -22.70 -4.27
C MET A 85 11.10 -21.20 -4.44
N GLY A 86 12.06 -20.35 -4.08
CA GLY A 86 11.91 -18.90 -4.17
C GLY A 86 10.90 -18.31 -3.18
N GLY A 87 10.58 -19.03 -2.10
CA GLY A 87 9.57 -18.66 -1.10
C GLY A 87 8.43 -19.67 -0.98
N PHE A 88 7.35 -19.31 -0.28
CA PHE A 88 6.14 -20.11 -0.15
C PHE A 88 4.97 -19.58 -1.02
N GLY A 89 5.18 -18.47 -1.73
CA GLY A 89 4.16 -17.82 -2.56
C GLY A 89 3.10 -17.07 -1.75
N LEU A 90 3.33 -16.87 -0.44
CA LEU A 90 2.39 -16.17 0.44
C LEU A 90 2.44 -14.66 0.24
N SER A 91 3.56 -14.12 -0.24
CA SER A 91 3.73 -12.69 -0.49
C SER A 91 2.67 -12.13 -1.44
N GLU A 92 2.22 -12.87 -2.45
CA GLU A 92 1.16 -12.41 -3.36
C GLU A 92 -0.20 -12.32 -2.64
N SER A 93 -0.53 -13.33 -1.83
CA SER A 93 -1.78 -13.34 -1.06
C SER A 93 -1.81 -12.23 0.00
N ILE A 94 -0.66 -11.97 0.64
CA ILE A 94 -0.49 -10.87 1.60
C ILE A 94 -0.61 -9.53 0.88
N TYR A 95 0.05 -9.37 -0.27
CA TYR A 95 -0.03 -8.15 -1.09
C TYR A 95 -1.48 -7.84 -1.48
N GLN A 96 -2.22 -8.83 -1.98
CA GLN A 96 -3.61 -8.66 -2.38
C GLN A 96 -4.48 -8.22 -1.19
N SER A 97 -4.30 -8.84 -0.02
CA SER A 97 -4.99 -8.47 1.21
C SER A 97 -4.66 -7.04 1.68
N LEU A 98 -3.40 -6.62 1.56
CA LEU A 98 -2.98 -5.26 1.91
C LEU A 98 -3.52 -4.23 0.93
N LYS A 99 -3.54 -4.55 -0.36
CA LYS A 99 -4.06 -3.69 -1.43
C LYS A 99 -5.55 -3.42 -1.24
N GLU A 100 -6.34 -4.45 -0.93
CA GLU A 100 -7.77 -4.31 -0.66
C GLU A 100 -8.03 -3.37 0.52
N LYS A 101 -7.24 -3.48 1.59
CA LYS A 101 -7.33 -2.57 2.74
C LYS A 101 -6.88 -1.14 2.43
N ASP A 102 -5.80 -0.96 1.67
CA ASP A 102 -5.32 0.38 1.24
C ASP A 102 -6.39 1.10 0.38
N GLN A 103 -7.09 0.36 -0.48
CA GLN A 103 -8.18 0.90 -1.29
C GLN A 103 -9.42 1.22 -0.45
N ALA A 104 -9.79 0.36 0.49
CA ALA A 104 -10.90 0.64 1.41
C ALA A 104 -10.67 1.92 2.23
N GLY A 105 -9.46 2.12 2.76
CA GLY A 105 -9.09 3.34 3.49
C GLY A 105 -9.12 4.61 2.62
N LYS A 106 -8.77 4.52 1.33
CA LYS A 106 -8.92 5.65 0.38
C LYS A 106 -10.39 6.02 0.15
N LEU A 107 -11.28 5.04 0.04
CA LEU A 107 -12.70 5.29 -0.17
C LEU A 107 -13.37 5.96 1.05
N GLU A 108 -12.91 5.66 2.26
CA GLU A 108 -13.37 6.33 3.49
C GLU A 108 -12.93 7.80 3.55
N ASN A 109 -11.66 8.08 3.24
CA ASN A 109 -11.12 9.45 3.21
C ASN A 109 -11.81 10.32 2.14
N ILE A 110 -12.18 9.76 0.98
CA ILE A 110 -12.90 10.50 -0.07
C ILE A 110 -14.33 10.85 0.38
N LYS A 111 -14.99 9.98 1.16
CA LYS A 111 -16.34 10.27 1.70
C LYS A 111 -16.31 11.39 2.73
N GLU A 112 -15.25 11.50 3.55
CA GLU A 112 -15.06 12.64 4.44
C GLU A 112 -14.81 13.95 3.68
N LEU A 113 -14.06 13.92 2.57
CA LEU A 113 -13.84 15.12 1.73
C LEU A 113 -15.06 15.54 0.89
N GLN A 114 -15.94 14.62 0.52
CA GLN A 114 -17.17 14.92 -0.23
C GLN A 114 -18.35 15.31 0.66
N GLY A 115 -18.16 15.35 1.98
CA GLY A 115 -19.06 15.98 2.93
C GLY A 115 -19.06 17.50 2.83
N LEU A 116 -19.40 18.06 1.66
CA LEU A 116 -20.12 19.33 1.64
C LEU A 116 -21.47 18.99 2.26
N ASP A 117 -21.57 19.21 3.57
CA ASP A 117 -22.74 18.89 4.35
C ASP A 117 -23.96 19.49 3.65
N THR A 118 -24.75 18.59 3.08
CA THR A 118 -26.03 18.94 2.49
C THR A 118 -26.87 19.67 3.54
N GLU A 119 -26.60 19.44 4.83
CA GLU A 119 -27.13 20.21 5.95
C GLU A 119 -26.72 21.70 5.98
N SER A 120 -25.44 22.13 5.84
CA SER A 120 -25.14 23.58 5.76
C SER A 120 -25.58 24.19 4.45
N TYR A 121 -25.57 23.46 3.33
CA TYR A 121 -26.16 23.96 2.09
C TYR A 121 -27.67 24.18 2.24
N MET A 122 -28.39 23.25 2.86
CA MET A 122 -29.82 23.40 3.12
C MET A 122 -30.11 24.49 4.16
N LYS A 123 -29.29 24.59 5.21
CA LYS A 123 -29.41 25.63 6.23
C LYS A 123 -29.12 27.03 5.69
N SER A 124 -28.12 27.18 4.81
CA SER A 124 -27.86 28.45 4.12
C SER A 124 -28.98 28.82 3.14
N ILE A 125 -29.58 27.85 2.45
CA ILE A 125 -30.79 28.07 1.64
C ILE A 125 -31.99 28.49 2.50
N GLU A 126 -32.18 27.90 3.68
CA GLU A 126 -33.21 28.26 4.64
C GLU A 126 -33.05 29.72 5.11
N ILE A 127 -31.81 30.11 5.48
CA ILE A 127 -31.47 31.47 5.90
C ILE A 127 -31.71 32.47 4.76
N MET A 128 -31.33 32.13 3.52
CA MET A 128 -31.57 32.99 2.35
C MET A 128 -33.06 33.20 2.05
N LYS A 129 -33.93 32.23 2.37
CA LYS A 129 -35.39 32.39 2.22
C LYS A 129 -35.98 33.34 3.26
N GLN A 130 -35.42 33.40 4.47
CA GLN A 130 -35.93 34.28 5.54
C GLN A 130 -35.53 35.75 5.37
N ILE A 131 -34.47 36.06 4.61
CA ILE A 131 -33.99 37.44 4.36
C ILE A 131 -34.82 38.15 3.26
N LYS A 132 -35.69 37.44 2.54
CA LYS A 132 -36.55 38.00 1.46
C LYS A 132 -37.95 38.47 1.93
N LEU A 133 -38.16 38.70 3.23
CA LEU A 133 -39.32 39.47 3.74
C LEU A 133 -38.91 40.91 4.06
#